data_AF-A0A7J6DNY1-F1
#
_entry.id   AF-A0A7J6DNY1-F1
#
_cell.length_a   1.000
_cell.length_b   1.000
_cell.length_c   1.000
_cell.angle_alpha   90.00
_cell.angle_beta   90.00
_cell.angle_gamma   90.00
#
_symmetry.space_group_name_H-M   'P 1'
#
loop_
_entity.id
_entity.type
_entity.pdbx_description
1 polymer ?
#
loop_
_entity_poly.entity_id
_entity_poly.type
_entity_poly.pdbx_seq_one_letter_code
_entity_poly.pdbx_strand_id
1 'polypeptide(L)'
;MDLLKESFLELVTVIHVASNRHVESYIDGVVSKWPVPAILVPGGSHHLKYDALSASKVSLCTSDTVAVEMQLAHVPCVVAYRAHFLTEWFIRYKAKICYVSLPNILMDSAIIPEALFQ
;
A
#
# COMPACT_ATOMS: atom_id res chain seq x y z
N MET A 1 1.90 -6.79 11.56
CA MET A 1 0.80 -7.73 11.23
C MET A 1 0.14 -8.31 12.47
N ASP A 2 0.80 -8.27 13.63
CA ASP A 2 0.25 -8.74 14.91
C ASP A 2 -1.07 -8.03 15.27
N LEU A 3 -1.11 -6.71 15.13
CA LEU A 3 -2.32 -5.90 15.37
C LEU A 3 -3.52 -6.32 14.51
N LEU A 4 -3.27 -6.74 13.25
CA LEU A 4 -4.35 -7.14 12.35
C LEU A 4 -4.78 -8.59 12.57
N LYS A 5 -3.85 -9.47 12.96
CA LYS A 5 -4.14 -10.87 13.25
C LYS A 5 -5.14 -11.04 14.39
N GLU A 6 -5.02 -10.21 15.43
CA GLU A 6 -5.98 -10.24 16.55
C GLU A 6 -7.40 -9.85 16.13
N SER A 7 -7.51 -8.96 15.14
CA SER A 7 -8.80 -8.47 14.63
C SER A 7 -9.38 -9.35 13.51
N PHE A 8 -8.54 -10.06 12.76
CA PHE A 8 -8.93 -10.84 11.58
C PHE A 8 -8.25 -12.21 11.56
N LEU A 9 -8.95 -13.22 12.08
CA LEU A 9 -8.42 -14.60 12.21
C LEU A 9 -8.15 -15.29 10.86
N GLU A 10 -8.89 -14.94 9.82
CA GLU A 10 -8.74 -15.49 8.46
C GLU A 10 -7.96 -14.55 7.52
N LEU A 11 -7.14 -13.66 8.06
CA LEU A 11 -6.37 -12.71 7.25
C LEU A 11 -5.30 -13.44 6.42
N VAL A 12 -5.40 -13.32 5.10
CA VAL A 12 -4.34 -13.69 4.16
C VAL A 12 -3.84 -12.43 3.50
N THR A 13 -2.52 -12.25 3.51
CA THR A 13 -1.88 -11.08 2.88
C THR A 13 -1.40 -11.44 1.48
N VAL A 14 -1.66 -10.57 0.51
CA VAL A 14 -1.16 -10.72 -0.86
C VAL A 14 -0.27 -9.54 -1.18
N ILE A 15 0.95 -9.81 -1.63
CA ILE A 15 1.96 -8.78 -1.88
C ILE A 15 2.44 -8.91 -3.32
N HIS A 16 2.08 -7.92 -4.14
CA HIS A 16 2.65 -7.78 -5.47
C HIS A 16 4.04 -7.15 -5.38
N VAL A 17 5.06 -7.91 -5.81
CA VAL A 17 6.45 -7.49 -5.72
C VAL A 17 6.90 -6.89 -7.06
N ALA A 18 7.75 -5.87 -7.03
CA ALA A 18 8.37 -5.34 -8.25
C ALA A 18 9.22 -6.41 -8.97
N SER A 19 9.37 -6.33 -10.29
CA SER A 19 10.19 -7.24 -11.11
C SER A 19 11.68 -7.09 -10.84
N ASN A 20 12.14 -7.43 -9.64
CA ASN A 20 13.53 -7.39 -9.24
C ASN A 20 13.80 -8.51 -8.23
N ARG A 21 14.68 -9.45 -8.61
CA ARG A 21 15.00 -10.63 -7.78
C ARG A 21 15.51 -10.26 -6.39
N HIS A 22 16.29 -9.19 -6.25
CA HIS A 22 16.81 -8.77 -4.94
C HIS A 22 15.69 -8.28 -4.02
N VAL A 23 14.72 -7.57 -4.59
CA VAL A 23 13.54 -7.09 -3.86
C VAL A 23 12.64 -8.26 -3.48
N GLU A 24 12.43 -9.20 -4.40
CA GLU A 24 11.67 -10.42 -4.15
C GLU A 24 12.26 -11.26 -3.03
N SER A 25 13.57 -11.54 -3.07
CA SER A 25 14.25 -12.28 -2.00
C SER A 25 14.23 -11.54 -0.66
N TYR A 26 14.37 -10.21 -0.68
CA TYR A 26 14.28 -9.40 0.54
C TYR A 26 12.88 -9.47 1.15
N ILE A 27 11.84 -9.27 0.34
CA ILE A 27 10.45 -9.31 0.79
C ILE A 27 10.10 -10.71 1.29
N ASP A 28 10.49 -11.76 0.57
CA ASP A 28 10.27 -13.15 1.00
C ASP A 28 10.86 -13.42 2.39
N GLY A 29 12.09 -12.99 2.65
CA GLY A 29 12.74 -13.13 3.96
C GLY A 29 12.11 -12.29 5.09
N VAL A 30 11.44 -11.18 4.76
CA VAL A 30 10.70 -10.36 5.75
C VAL A 30 9.34 -11.00 6.04
N VAL A 31 8.65 -11.41 4.99
CA VAL A 31 7.26 -11.88 5.03
C VAL A 31 7.14 -13.27 5.63
N SER A 32 8.14 -14.14 5.42
CA SER A 32 8.19 -15.46 6.06
C SER A 32 8.30 -15.42 7.59
N LYS A 33 8.58 -14.25 8.18
CA LYS A 33 8.58 -14.03 9.64
C LYS A 33 7.23 -13.51 10.17
N TRP A 34 6.27 -13.23 9.29
CA TRP A 34 4.98 -12.68 9.71
C TRP A 34 4.11 -13.74 10.37
N PRO A 35 3.26 -13.33 11.33
CA PRO A 35 2.37 -14.24 12.05
C PRO A 35 1.14 -14.69 11.22
N VAL A 36 0.98 -14.17 9.99
CA VAL A 36 -0.14 -14.40 9.08
C VAL A 36 0.37 -14.94 7.74
N PRO A 37 -0.41 -15.78 7.03
CA PRO A 37 -0.04 -16.27 5.71
C PRO A 37 0.12 -15.12 4.72
N ALA A 38 1.12 -15.26 3.84
CA ALA A 38 1.40 -14.28 2.83
C ALA A 38 1.70 -14.93 1.48
N ILE A 39 1.12 -14.38 0.43
CA ILE A 39 1.25 -14.83 -0.94
C ILE A 39 2.00 -13.76 -1.72
N LEU A 40 3.17 -14.11 -2.25
CA LEU A 40 3.94 -13.23 -3.12
C LEU A 40 3.47 -13.39 -4.56
N VAL A 41 3.09 -12.28 -5.17
CA VAL A 41 2.76 -12.23 -6.60
C VAL A 41 3.96 -11.64 -7.34
N PRO A 42 4.57 -12.40 -8.26
CA PRO A 42 5.78 -11.96 -8.95
C PRO A 42 5.48 -10.78 -9.87
N GLY A 43 6.40 -9.82 -9.89
CA GLY A 43 6.29 -8.67 -10.76
C GLY A 43 6.45 -9.04 -12.23
N GLY A 44 5.71 -8.35 -13.10
CA GLY A 44 5.85 -8.46 -14.55
C GLY A 44 4.68 -9.17 -15.23
N SER A 45 3.79 -9.77 -14.43
CA SER A 45 2.48 -10.24 -14.92
C SER A 45 1.38 -9.30 -14.45
N HIS A 46 0.94 -8.42 -15.34
CA HIS A 46 -0.16 -7.49 -15.05
C HIS A 46 -1.46 -8.24 -14.69
N HIS A 47 -1.72 -9.38 -15.32
CA HIS A 47 -2.92 -10.18 -15.04
C HIS A 47 -2.93 -10.67 -13.60
N LEU A 48 -1.83 -11.28 -13.13
CA LEU A 48 -1.74 -11.77 -11.75
C LEU A 48 -1.85 -10.63 -10.73
N LYS A 49 -1.35 -9.43 -11.06
CA LYS A 49 -1.56 -8.25 -10.23
C LYS A 49 -3.04 -7.96 -10.07
N TYR A 50 -3.78 -7.83 -11.18
CA TYR A 50 -5.21 -7.49 -11.12
C TYR A 50 -6.06 -8.61 -10.51
N ASP A 51 -5.72 -9.88 -10.72
CA ASP A 51 -6.37 -11.01 -10.04
C ASP A 51 -6.21 -10.90 -8.52
N ALA A 52 -4.99 -10.57 -8.06
CA ALA A 52 -4.71 -10.36 -6.65
C ALA A 52 -5.47 -9.16 -6.07
N LEU A 53 -5.60 -8.07 -6.83
CA LEU A 53 -6.43 -6.92 -6.41
C LEU A 53 -7.90 -7.30 -6.32
N SER A 54 -8.43 -7.97 -7.34
CA SER A 54 -9.83 -8.43 -7.38
C SER A 54 -10.16 -9.40 -6.23
N ALA A 55 -9.21 -10.25 -5.84
CA ALA A 55 -9.35 -11.15 -4.69
C ALA A 55 -9.25 -10.44 -3.33
N SER A 56 -8.77 -9.19 -3.29
CA SER A 56 -8.51 -8.45 -2.06
C SER A 56 -9.74 -7.64 -1.63
N LYS A 57 -10.05 -7.67 -0.33
CA LYS A 57 -11.14 -6.87 0.26
C LYS A 57 -10.74 -5.43 0.55
N VAL A 58 -9.46 -5.24 0.91
CA VAL A 58 -8.85 -3.96 1.23
C VAL A 58 -7.40 -3.98 0.78
N SER A 59 -6.85 -2.81 0.47
CA SER A 59 -5.46 -2.64 0.04
C SER A 59 -4.73 -1.59 0.88
N LEU A 60 -3.42 -1.80 1.06
CA LEU A 60 -2.52 -0.83 1.67
C LEU A 60 -1.51 -0.40 0.60
N CYS A 61 -1.44 0.89 0.31
CA CYS A 61 -0.61 1.42 -0.76
C CYS A 61 0.32 2.52 -0.23
N THR A 62 1.51 2.61 -0.79
CA THR A 62 2.49 3.67 -0.47
C THR A 62 2.67 4.67 -1.61
N SER A 63 2.09 4.39 -2.79
CA SER A 63 2.30 5.14 -4.02
C SER A 63 0.97 5.65 -4.59
N ASP A 64 0.97 6.89 -5.04
CA ASP A 64 -0.22 7.54 -5.61
C ASP A 64 -0.72 6.87 -6.90
N THR A 65 0.21 6.37 -7.72
CA THR A 65 -0.15 5.63 -8.93
C THR A 65 -0.88 4.34 -8.57
N VAL A 66 -0.42 3.64 -7.53
CA VAL A 66 -1.06 2.41 -7.05
C VAL A 66 -2.41 2.73 -6.42
N ALA A 67 -2.55 3.85 -5.73
CA ALA A 67 -3.85 4.29 -5.20
C ALA A 67 -4.88 4.47 -6.32
N VAL A 68 -4.50 5.07 -7.45
CA VAL A 68 -5.36 5.17 -8.64
C VAL A 68 -5.71 3.79 -9.21
N GLU A 69 -4.74 2.87 -9.29
CA GLU A 69 -5.00 1.50 -9.74
C GLU A 69 -6.00 0.76 -8.81
N MET A 70 -5.93 0.97 -7.49
CA MET A 70 -6.90 0.39 -6.55
C MET A 70 -8.31 0.95 -6.77
N GLN A 71 -8.44 2.25 -7.03
CA GLN A 71 -9.74 2.84 -7.35
C GLN A 71 -10.31 2.26 -8.64
N LEU A 72 -9.48 2.05 -9.67
CA LEU A 72 -9.89 1.38 -10.92
C LEU A 72 -10.28 -0.09 -10.69
N ALA A 73 -9.62 -0.78 -9.76
CA ALA A 73 -9.95 -2.16 -9.38
C ALA A 73 -11.13 -2.26 -8.39
N HIS A 74 -11.72 -1.13 -7.98
CA HIS A 74 -12.80 -1.06 -6.99
C HIS A 74 -12.43 -1.67 -5.62
N VAL A 75 -11.15 -1.56 -5.25
CA VAL A 75 -10.62 -2.05 -3.98
C VAL A 75 -10.42 -0.88 -3.03
N PRO A 76 -11.12 -0.82 -1.87
CA PRO A 76 -10.87 0.19 -0.86
C PRO A 76 -9.40 0.15 -0.42
N CYS A 77 -8.74 1.31 -0.44
CA CYS A 77 -7.32 1.40 -0.09
C CYS A 77 -7.04 2.44 0.98
N VAL A 78 -5.96 2.22 1.74
CA VAL A 78 -5.37 3.21 2.64
C VAL A 78 -4.01 3.57 2.09
N VAL A 79 -3.75 4.87 1.94
CA VAL A 79 -2.44 5.37 1.53
C VAL A 79 -1.63 5.65 2.78
N ALA A 80 -0.53 4.92 2.99
CA ALA A 80 0.35 5.10 4.13
C ALA A 80 1.78 5.33 3.66
N TYR A 81 2.42 6.39 4.15
CA TYR A 81 3.80 6.69 3.83
C TYR A 81 4.53 7.27 5.03
N ARG A 82 5.75 6.76 5.24
CA ARG A 82 6.66 7.26 6.26
C ARG A 82 7.93 7.74 5.59
N ALA A 83 8.21 9.03 5.71
CA ALA A 83 9.44 9.61 5.18
C ALA A 83 10.50 9.69 6.28
N HIS A 84 11.71 10.10 5.89
CA HIS A 84 12.72 10.44 6.87
C HIS A 84 12.32 11.69 7.66
N PHE A 85 12.61 11.74 8.96
CA PHE A 85 12.12 12.81 9.86
C PHE A 85 12.43 14.23 9.36
N LEU A 86 13.62 14.46 8.77
CA LEU A 86 13.99 15.77 8.21
C LEU A 86 13.09 16.15 7.02
N THR A 87 12.76 15.16 6.18
CA THR A 87 11.88 15.34 5.03
C THR A 87 10.46 15.63 5.51
N GLU A 88 9.96 14.90 6.50
CA GLU A 88 8.63 15.15 7.08
C GLU A 88 8.55 16.54 7.70
N TRP A 89 9.58 16.97 8.44
CA TRP A 89 9.63 18.29 9.04
C TRP A 89 9.59 19.39 7.98
N PHE A 90 10.36 19.24 6.90
CA PHE A 90 10.37 20.20 5.81
C PHE A 90 9.03 20.24 5.06
N ILE A 91 8.43 19.07 4.79
CA ILE A 91 7.11 18.98 4.15
C ILE A 91 6.07 19.63 5.04
N ARG A 92 6.03 19.34 6.34
CA ARG A 92 5.10 19.98 7.28
C ARG A 92 5.26 21.50 7.35
N TYR A 93 6.47 22.01 7.19
CA TYR A 93 6.74 23.45 7.17
C TYR A 93 6.35 24.14 5.85
N LYS A 94 6.53 23.48 4.70
CA LYS A 94 6.36 24.08 3.37
C LYS A 94 5.12 23.64 2.60
N ALA A 95 4.46 22.55 3.01
CA ALA A 95 3.30 22.02 2.29
C ALA A 95 2.16 23.03 2.33
N LYS A 96 1.74 23.47 1.14
CA LYS A 96 0.55 24.30 0.93
C LYS A 96 -0.65 23.47 0.45
N ILE A 97 -0.48 22.16 0.34
CA ILE A 97 -1.47 21.21 -0.18
C ILE A 97 -2.11 20.47 1.00
N CYS A 98 -3.44 20.34 0.97
CA CYS A 98 -4.20 19.64 2.01
C CYS A 98 -4.22 18.12 1.82
N TYR A 99 -3.94 17.66 0.60
CA TYR A 99 -3.93 16.26 0.20
C TYR A 99 -2.63 15.93 -0.50
N VAL A 100 -2.12 14.71 -0.31
CA VAL A 100 -0.91 14.24 -0.99
C VAL A 100 -1.24 13.28 -2.12
N SER A 101 -2.27 12.45 -1.97
CA SER A 101 -2.62 11.50 -3.02
C SER A 101 -3.32 12.18 -4.20
N LEU A 102 -2.95 11.76 -5.41
CA LEU A 102 -3.50 12.31 -6.64
C LEU A 102 -5.04 12.26 -6.69
N PRO A 103 -5.72 11.16 -6.29
CA PRO A 103 -7.19 11.12 -6.26
C PRO A 103 -7.81 12.18 -5.35
N ASN A 104 -7.25 12.39 -4.15
CA ASN A 104 -7.76 13.37 -3.20
C ASN A 104 -7.50 14.80 -3.67
N ILE A 105 -6.33 15.06 -4.29
CA ILE A 105 -6.02 16.37 -4.89
C ILE A 105 -6.99 16.69 -6.03
N LEU A 106 -7.25 15.73 -6.93
CA LEU A 106 -8.13 15.94 -8.08
C LEU A 106 -9.58 16.22 -7.67
N MET A 107 -10.03 15.60 -6.57
CA MET A 107 -11.39 15.70 -6.08
C MET A 107 -11.56 16.74 -4.96
N ASP A 108 -10.47 17.44 -4.60
CA ASP A 108 -10.37 18.39 -3.49
C ASP A 108 -11.09 17.90 -2.22
N SER A 109 -10.96 16.61 -1.93
CA SER A 109 -11.67 15.94 -0.84
C SER A 109 -10.95 14.68 -0.38
N ALA A 110 -11.15 14.30 0.89
CA ALA A 110 -10.55 13.13 1.51
C ALA A 110 -11.29 11.84 1.15
N ILE A 111 -11.24 11.43 -0.13
CA ILE A 111 -11.89 10.22 -0.62
C ILE A 111 -11.16 8.97 -0.13
N ILE A 112 -9.82 9.01 -0.18
CA ILE A 112 -8.96 7.92 0.26
C ILE A 112 -8.32 8.30 1.59
N PRO A 113 -8.40 7.46 2.63
CA PRO A 113 -7.72 7.73 3.89
C PRO A 113 -6.20 7.74 3.70
N GLU A 114 -5.58 8.85 4.12
CA GLU A 114 -4.14 9.09 4.07
C GLU A 114 -3.53 9.07 5.48
N ALA A 115 -2.64 8.12 5.75
CA ALA A 115 -1.85 8.01 6.98
C ALA A 115 -0.40 8.42 6.69
N LEU A 116 -0.15 9.73 6.68
CA LEU A 116 1.12 10.33 6.29
C LEU A 116 1.81 10.99 7.48
N PHE A 117 3.13 10.81 7.57
CA PHE A 117 4.00 11.53 8.51
C PHE A 117 3.71 11.29 10.01
N GLN A 118 3.34 10.07 10.42
CA GLN A 118 3.10 9.72 11.83
C GLN A 118 4.37 9.35 12.60
#